data_AF-A0A346QXX4-F1
#
_entry.id   AF-A0A346QXX4-F1
#
_cell.length_a   1.000
_cell.length_b   1.000
_cell.length_c   1.000
_cell.angle_alpha   90.00
_cell.angle_beta   90.00
_cell.angle_gamma   90.00
#
_symmetry.space_group_name_H-M   'P 1'
#
loop_
_entity.id
_entity.type
_entity.pdbx_description
1 polymer ?
#
loop_
_entity_poly.entity_id
_entity_poly.type
_entity_poly.pdbx_seq_one_letter_code
_entity_poly.pdbx_strand_id
1 'polypeptide(L)'
;MGTLNLLLYVRHPVDWINSFFNQVIKAHRVTITDIDTFSIENDRLANFLDIETHVARWRTHGGDPTITVRPYTHRTDVIGTFLDWIGAEKRGLSPRSVASDFSVDPNPAADETSLRVLLDVKRRMKDRPLEDLAAAMTRAHQALRDRWTGTPGLANLGFLSETERRMVEQRYAAQYDGLLKRFGQAGYKDLETGKPFRYVARESLREVLPHEKALASEIVAGL
;
A
#
# COMPACT_ATOMS: atom_id res chain seq x y z
N MET A 1 25.15 22.71 14.17
CA MET A 1 24.39 21.68 13.42
C MET A 1 22.92 22.11 13.46
N GLY A 2 22.23 22.16 12.32
CA GLY A 2 20.81 22.50 12.29
C GLY A 2 19.96 21.35 12.83
N THR A 3 18.89 21.67 13.54
CA THR A 3 17.90 20.67 14.00
C THR A 3 17.19 20.08 12.80
N LEU A 4 17.24 18.75 12.67
CA LEU A 4 16.49 18.03 11.64
C LEU A 4 15.00 18.06 12.00
N ASN A 5 14.17 18.61 11.11
CA ASN A 5 12.72 18.59 11.25
C ASN A 5 12.14 17.49 10.36
N LEU A 6 11.35 16.59 10.94
CA LEU A 6 10.78 15.44 10.25
C LEU A 6 9.25 15.49 10.31
N LEU A 7 8.60 15.37 9.15
CA LEU A 7 7.18 15.08 9.05
C LEU A 7 7.01 13.60 8.72
N LEU A 8 6.40 12.85 9.64
CA LEU A 8 6.20 11.42 9.51
C LEU A 8 4.71 11.11 9.30
N TYR A 9 4.40 10.51 8.16
CA TYR A 9 3.09 9.92 7.92
C TYR A 9 3.06 8.48 8.38
N VAL A 10 2.13 8.16 9.27
CA VAL A 10 2.02 6.83 9.88
C VAL A 10 0.67 6.23 9.53
N ARG A 11 0.69 5.04 8.95
CA ARG A 11 -0.51 4.30 8.57
C ARG A 11 -0.83 3.23 9.60
N HIS A 12 -2.11 2.93 9.78
CA HIS A 12 -2.52 1.77 10.58
C HIS A 12 -1.79 0.49 10.09
N PRO A 13 -1.24 -0.35 10.99
CA PRO A 13 -0.41 -1.49 10.58
C PRO A 13 -1.09 -2.46 9.60
N VAL A 14 -2.39 -2.75 9.81
CA VAL A 14 -3.18 -3.61 8.92
C VAL A 14 -3.27 -3.01 7.51
N ASP A 15 -3.59 -1.73 7.42
CA ASP A 15 -3.71 -1.02 6.14
C ASP A 15 -2.37 -0.92 5.43
N TRP A 16 -1.29 -0.77 6.20
CA TRP A 16 0.05 -0.73 5.64
C TRP A 16 0.42 -2.07 5.03
N ILE A 17 0.24 -3.18 5.77
CA ILE A 17 0.52 -4.52 5.24
C ILE A 17 -0.34 -4.81 4.00
N ASN A 18 -1.63 -4.47 4.03
CA ASN A 18 -2.50 -4.62 2.85
C ASN A 18 -1.98 -3.82 1.66
N SER A 19 -1.59 -2.57 1.87
CA SER A 19 -1.01 -1.74 0.83
C SER A 19 0.32 -2.29 0.32
N PHE A 20 1.15 -2.86 1.20
CA PHE A 20 2.40 -3.50 0.83
C PHE A 20 2.15 -4.70 -0.07
N PHE A 21 1.24 -5.60 0.31
CA PHE A 21 0.83 -6.74 -0.52
C PHE A 21 0.34 -6.33 -1.90
N ASN A 22 -0.52 -5.30 -1.98
CA ASN A 22 -0.97 -4.75 -3.25
C ASN A 22 0.23 -4.35 -4.13
N GLN A 23 1.21 -3.63 -3.56
CA GLN A 23 2.41 -3.23 -4.30
C GLN A 23 3.27 -4.43 -4.72
N VAL A 24 3.40 -5.44 -3.88
CA VAL A 24 4.17 -6.66 -4.20
C VAL A 24 3.53 -7.41 -5.37
N ILE A 25 2.20 -7.54 -5.40
CA ILE A 25 1.48 -8.17 -6.52
C ILE A 25 1.72 -7.38 -7.82
N LYS A 26 1.78 -6.05 -7.75
CA LYS A 26 2.02 -5.19 -8.91
C LYS A 26 3.50 -5.10 -9.31
N ALA A 27 4.42 -5.43 -8.42
CA ALA A 27 5.84 -5.25 -8.64
C ALA A 27 6.35 -6.11 -9.80
N HIS A 28 7.25 -5.57 -10.61
CA HIS A 28 7.74 -6.25 -11.81
C HIS A 28 8.75 -7.36 -11.51
N ARG A 29 9.42 -7.28 -10.35
CA ARG A 29 10.53 -8.15 -9.98
C ARG A 29 10.29 -8.93 -8.70
N VAL A 30 9.03 -9.13 -8.33
CA VAL A 30 8.68 -10.02 -7.23
C VAL A 30 8.02 -11.27 -7.80
N THR A 31 8.52 -12.44 -7.47
CA THR A 31 8.02 -13.72 -7.98
C THR A 31 6.74 -14.13 -7.26
N ILE A 32 6.02 -15.11 -7.82
CA ILE A 32 4.90 -15.71 -7.08
C ILE A 32 5.36 -16.41 -5.80
N THR A 33 6.57 -17.01 -5.82
CA THR A 33 7.14 -17.70 -4.66
C THR A 33 7.40 -16.73 -3.50
N ASP A 34 7.90 -15.53 -3.78
CA ASP A 34 8.09 -14.48 -2.76
C ASP A 34 6.76 -14.08 -2.11
N ILE A 35 5.69 -14.03 -2.90
CA ILE A 35 4.34 -13.74 -2.41
C ILE A 35 3.83 -14.90 -1.56
N ASP A 36 3.91 -16.13 -2.08
CA ASP A 36 3.40 -17.35 -1.42
C ASP A 36 4.13 -17.68 -0.12
N THR A 37 5.41 -17.34 -0.01
CA THR A 37 6.21 -17.52 1.21
C THR A 37 6.13 -16.35 2.18
N PHE A 38 5.44 -15.27 1.83
CA PHE A 38 5.23 -14.16 2.76
C PHE A 38 4.47 -14.63 3.99
N SER A 39 5.01 -14.31 5.16
CA SER A 39 4.38 -14.49 6.47
C SER A 39 4.44 -13.21 7.28
N ILE A 40 3.37 -12.92 8.02
CA ILE A 40 3.30 -11.79 8.97
C ILE A 40 4.25 -11.99 10.15
N GLU A 41 4.63 -13.24 10.41
CA GLU A 41 5.60 -13.60 11.44
C GLU A 41 7.04 -13.35 11.00
N ASN A 42 7.28 -12.97 9.74
CA ASN A 42 8.61 -12.67 9.23
C ASN A 42 9.23 -11.46 9.96
N ASP A 43 10.37 -11.67 10.63
CA ASP A 43 11.08 -10.64 11.40
C ASP A 43 11.50 -9.42 10.57
N ARG A 44 11.70 -9.58 9.24
CA ARG A 44 11.97 -8.44 8.36
C ARG A 44 10.77 -7.50 8.29
N LEU A 45 9.55 -8.04 8.16
CA LEU A 45 8.33 -7.25 8.15
C LEU A 45 8.12 -6.57 9.51
N ALA A 46 8.40 -7.29 10.60
CA ALA A 46 8.33 -6.73 11.96
C ALA A 46 9.26 -5.52 12.12
N ASN A 47 10.49 -5.62 11.63
CA ASN A 47 11.44 -4.50 11.65
C ASN A 47 10.99 -3.32 10.77
N PHE A 48 10.24 -3.55 9.69
CA PHE A 48 9.70 -2.47 8.86
C PHE A 48 8.56 -1.72 9.56
N LEU A 49 7.72 -2.42 10.32
CA LEU A 49 6.56 -1.86 11.03
C LEU A 49 6.90 -1.26 12.40
N ASP A 50 8.09 -1.54 12.92
CA ASP A 50 8.60 -0.99 14.17
C ASP A 50 9.07 0.47 14.02
N ILE A 51 8.11 1.38 14.02
CA ILE A 51 8.35 2.82 13.84
C ILE A 51 9.21 3.42 14.95
N GLU A 52 9.07 2.92 16.19
CA GLU A 52 9.86 3.40 17.32
C GLU A 52 11.36 3.10 17.12
N THR A 53 11.69 1.90 16.62
CA THR A 53 13.07 1.56 16.28
C THR A 53 13.62 2.47 15.17
N HIS A 54 12.81 2.82 14.15
CA HIS A 54 13.25 3.77 13.11
C HIS A 54 13.47 5.18 13.68
N VAL A 55 12.56 5.67 14.53
CA VAL A 55 12.70 6.96 15.21
C VAL A 55 13.95 6.99 16.09
N ALA A 56 14.22 5.91 16.84
CA ALA A 56 15.42 5.79 17.66
C ALA A 56 16.70 5.84 16.82
N ARG A 57 16.74 5.17 15.66
CA ARG A 57 17.88 5.22 14.73
C ARG A 57 18.13 6.63 14.21
N TRP A 58 17.08 7.38 13.86
CA TRP A 58 17.24 8.77 13.42
C TRP A 58 17.83 9.64 14.53
N ARG A 59 17.41 9.43 15.78
CA ARG A 59 18.00 10.11 16.95
C ARG A 59 19.48 9.80 17.13
N THR A 60 19.90 8.57 16.87
CA THR A 60 21.31 8.17 16.98
C THR A 60 22.20 8.86 15.95
N HIS A 61 21.72 9.06 14.71
CA HIS A 61 22.55 9.55 13.61
C HIS A 61 22.38 11.04 13.28
N GLY A 62 21.24 11.64 13.59
CA GLY A 62 20.85 12.99 13.16
C GLY A 62 20.78 14.05 14.26
N GLY A 63 21.11 13.71 15.51
CA GLY A 63 20.81 14.54 16.68
C GLY A 63 19.38 14.30 17.18
N ASP A 64 18.79 15.22 17.95
CA ASP A 64 17.40 15.09 18.40
C ASP A 64 16.45 15.78 17.40
N PRO A 65 15.80 15.05 16.48
CA PRO A 65 14.94 15.66 15.48
C PRO A 65 13.64 16.16 16.12
N THR A 66 13.15 17.29 15.63
CA THR A 66 11.75 17.67 15.87
C THR A 66 10.88 16.83 14.95
N ILE A 67 10.12 15.90 15.52
CA ILE A 67 9.23 15.01 14.75
C ILE A 67 7.80 15.51 14.87
N THR A 68 7.15 15.72 13.72
CA THR A 68 5.69 15.89 13.61
C THR A 68 5.12 14.61 13.03
N VAL A 69 4.19 13.96 13.75
CA VAL A 69 3.52 12.75 13.26
C VAL A 69 2.12 13.10 12.76
N ARG A 70 1.77 12.57 11.58
CA ARG A 70 0.44 12.65 10.99
C ARG A 70 -0.06 11.26 10.63
N PRO A 71 -1.29 10.90 11.01
CA PRO A 71 -1.87 9.64 10.60
C PRO A 71 -2.24 9.69 9.10
N TYR A 72 -2.03 8.58 8.40
CA TYR A 72 -2.21 8.46 6.95
C TYR A 72 -3.25 7.42 6.59
N THR A 73 -4.25 7.86 5.83
CA THR A 73 -5.19 7.01 5.11
C THR A 73 -5.17 7.37 3.62
N HIS A 74 -5.86 6.56 2.82
CA HIS A 74 -6.11 6.85 1.40
C HIS A 74 -6.84 8.18 1.14
N ARG A 75 -7.38 8.84 2.17
CA ARG A 75 -8.07 10.14 2.08
C ARG A 75 -7.25 11.31 2.62
N THR A 76 -6.07 11.03 3.18
CA THR A 76 -5.22 12.09 3.75
C THR A 76 -4.68 12.97 2.62
N ASP A 77 -4.99 14.28 2.67
CA ASP A 77 -4.33 15.29 1.84
C ASP A 77 -2.88 15.49 2.32
N VAL A 78 -1.99 14.65 1.81
CA VAL A 78 -0.55 14.68 2.13
C VAL A 78 0.09 15.98 1.64
N ILE A 79 -0.30 16.46 0.45
CA ILE A 79 0.32 17.63 -0.18
C ILE A 79 -0.05 18.89 0.61
N GLY A 80 -1.35 19.11 0.87
CA GLY A 80 -1.79 20.26 1.66
C GLY A 80 -1.17 20.27 3.05
N THR A 81 -1.18 19.12 3.74
CA THR A 81 -0.56 19.00 5.07
C THR A 81 0.94 19.30 5.06
N PHE A 82 1.67 18.84 4.04
CA PHE A 82 3.10 19.11 3.91
C PHE A 82 3.40 20.59 3.66
N LEU A 83 2.63 21.24 2.77
CA LEU A 83 2.77 22.67 2.47
C LEU A 83 2.52 23.53 3.70
N ASP A 84 1.45 23.21 4.44
CA ASP A 84 1.11 23.88 5.68
C ASP A 84 2.24 23.69 6.73
N TRP A 85 2.86 22.51 6.77
CA TRP A 85 3.97 22.19 7.68
C TRP A 85 5.26 22.96 7.38
N ILE A 86 5.63 23.13 6.09
CA ILE A 86 6.81 23.93 5.70
C ILE A 86 6.53 25.45 5.66
N GLY A 87 5.30 25.88 5.96
CA GLY A 87 4.90 27.29 5.90
C GLY A 87 4.80 27.85 4.48
N ALA A 88 4.60 26.99 3.47
CA ALA A 88 4.44 27.41 2.09
C ALA A 88 2.97 27.76 1.80
N GLU A 89 2.73 28.95 1.23
CA GLU A 89 1.40 29.29 0.74
C GLU A 89 1.04 28.40 -0.46
N LYS A 90 -0.22 27.93 -0.53
CA LYS A 90 -0.75 27.08 -1.63
C LYS A 90 -0.86 27.84 -2.99
N ARG A 91 -0.22 28.99 -3.14
CA ARG A 91 -0.34 29.87 -4.34
C ARG A 91 0.20 29.15 -5.57
N GLY A 92 -0.65 29.02 -6.59
CA GLY A 92 -0.28 28.44 -7.89
C GLY A 92 -0.42 26.92 -8.00
N LEU A 93 -0.82 26.22 -6.93
CA LEU A 93 -1.21 24.82 -7.03
C LEU A 93 -2.64 24.74 -7.56
N SER A 94 -2.80 24.12 -8.72
CA SER A 94 -4.10 23.82 -9.32
C SER A 94 -5.00 23.10 -8.29
N PRO A 95 -6.31 23.37 -8.24
CA PRO A 95 -7.24 22.59 -7.42
C PRO A 95 -7.15 21.08 -7.66
N ARG A 96 -6.79 20.64 -8.89
CA ARG A 96 -6.51 19.23 -9.21
C ARG A 96 -5.28 18.64 -8.51
N SER A 97 -4.37 19.48 -8.02
CA SER A 97 -3.14 19.09 -7.32
C SER A 97 -3.26 19.09 -5.78
N VAL A 98 -4.36 19.60 -5.22
CA VAL A 98 -4.55 19.70 -3.75
C VAL A 98 -5.87 19.06 -3.29
N ALA A 99 -6.93 19.16 -4.09
CA ALA A 99 -8.10 18.32 -3.95
C ALA A 99 -8.02 17.26 -5.06
N SER A 100 -7.46 16.09 -4.73
CA SER A 100 -7.77 14.92 -5.54
C SER A 100 -9.28 14.81 -5.54
N ASP A 101 -9.89 15.05 -6.69
CA ASP A 101 -11.18 14.49 -7.02
C ASP A 101 -11.00 12.97 -6.80
N PHE A 102 -11.26 12.49 -5.58
CA PHE A 102 -11.14 11.08 -5.19
C PHE A 102 -12.11 10.19 -5.99
N SER A 103 -12.87 10.80 -6.91
CA SER A 103 -13.70 10.20 -7.94
C SER A 103 -12.90 9.52 -9.06
N VAL A 104 -11.60 9.81 -9.22
CA VAL A 104 -10.73 9.13 -10.18
C VAL A 104 -9.60 8.43 -9.42
N ASP A 105 -9.74 7.12 -9.19
CA ASP A 105 -8.63 6.33 -8.65
C ASP A 105 -7.46 6.37 -9.66
N PRO A 106 -6.30 6.97 -9.32
CA PRO A 106 -5.17 7.10 -10.23
C PRO A 106 -4.48 5.76 -10.51
N ASN A 107 -4.89 4.67 -9.86
CA ASN A 107 -4.29 3.35 -10.01
C ASN A 107 -5.28 2.36 -10.68
N PRO A 108 -5.35 2.32 -12.02
CA PRO A 108 -6.20 1.38 -12.76
C PRO A 108 -5.77 -0.11 -12.63
N ALA A 109 -4.77 -0.43 -11.81
CA ALA A 109 -4.45 -1.82 -11.44
C ALA A 109 -4.84 -2.12 -9.97
N ALA A 110 -5.70 -1.31 -9.37
CA ALA A 110 -6.12 -1.43 -7.96
C ALA A 110 -7.32 -2.37 -7.75
N ASP A 111 -8.02 -2.78 -8.80
CA ASP A 111 -9.19 -3.63 -8.65
C ASP A 111 -8.87 -5.12 -8.47
N GLU A 112 -9.85 -5.87 -7.96
CA GLU A 112 -9.71 -7.28 -7.61
C GLU A 112 -9.37 -8.12 -8.85
N THR A 113 -10.03 -7.83 -9.97
CA THR A 113 -9.82 -8.46 -11.27
C THR A 113 -8.37 -8.28 -11.76
N SER A 114 -7.86 -7.05 -11.70
CA SER A 114 -6.51 -6.69 -12.11
C SER A 114 -5.48 -7.43 -11.26
N LEU A 115 -5.68 -7.48 -9.95
CA LEU A 115 -4.78 -8.19 -9.06
C LEU A 115 -4.80 -9.71 -9.30
N ARG A 116 -5.96 -10.30 -9.60
CA ARG A 116 -6.07 -11.71 -10.01
C ARG A 116 -5.29 -11.99 -11.29
N VAL A 117 -5.42 -11.13 -12.31
CA VAL A 117 -4.67 -11.25 -13.57
C VAL A 117 -3.17 -11.16 -13.32
N LEU A 118 -2.72 -10.16 -12.55
CA LEU A 118 -1.30 -9.99 -12.23
C LEU A 118 -0.73 -11.19 -11.45
N LEU A 119 -1.48 -11.74 -10.50
CA LEU A 119 -1.11 -12.97 -9.80
C LEU A 119 -1.03 -14.18 -10.74
N ASP A 120 -1.99 -14.33 -11.66
CA ASP A 120 -1.98 -15.44 -12.63
C ASP A 120 -0.80 -15.35 -13.60
N VAL A 121 -0.45 -14.13 -14.05
CA VAL A 121 0.77 -13.87 -14.83
C VAL A 121 1.99 -14.33 -14.03
N LYS A 122 2.15 -13.91 -12.76
CA LYS A 122 3.28 -14.34 -11.92
C LYS A 122 3.33 -15.87 -11.74
N ARG A 123 2.18 -16.53 -11.58
CA ARG A 123 2.10 -18.01 -11.46
C ARG A 123 2.65 -18.70 -12.71
N ARG A 124 2.27 -18.22 -13.90
CA ARG A 124 2.73 -18.77 -15.19
C ARG A 124 4.20 -18.50 -15.48
N MET A 125 4.71 -17.42 -14.89
CA MET A 125 6.11 -16.99 -15.02
C MET A 125 7.03 -17.56 -13.93
N LYS A 126 6.52 -18.43 -13.03
CA LYS A 126 7.23 -18.91 -11.84
C LYS A 126 8.64 -19.43 -12.11
N ASP A 127 8.79 -20.23 -13.16
CA ASP A 127 10.04 -20.93 -13.49
C ASP A 127 10.83 -20.25 -14.63
N ARG A 128 10.44 -19.03 -15.01
CA ARG A 128 11.10 -18.24 -16.06
C ARG A 128 12.10 -17.24 -15.47
N PRO A 129 13.08 -16.76 -16.27
CA PRO A 129 13.98 -15.69 -15.87
C PRO A 129 13.26 -14.44 -15.35
N LEU A 130 13.92 -13.70 -14.46
CA LEU A 130 13.33 -12.51 -13.82
C LEU A 130 13.07 -11.39 -14.84
N GLU A 131 13.88 -11.31 -15.89
CA GLU A 131 13.75 -10.39 -17.01
C GLU A 131 12.44 -10.64 -17.77
N ASP A 132 12.11 -11.90 -18.04
CA ASP A 132 10.86 -12.28 -18.70
C ASP A 132 9.65 -11.94 -17.84
N LEU A 133 9.75 -12.19 -16.52
CA LEU A 133 8.71 -11.78 -15.57
C LEU A 133 8.50 -10.27 -15.61
N ALA A 134 9.58 -9.48 -15.59
CA ALA A 134 9.48 -8.03 -15.63
C ALA A 134 8.80 -7.55 -16.92
N ALA A 135 9.17 -8.12 -18.08
CA ALA A 135 8.54 -7.81 -19.36
C ALA A 135 7.04 -8.19 -19.39
N ALA A 136 6.69 -9.38 -18.91
CA ALA A 136 5.30 -9.83 -18.82
C ALA A 136 4.47 -8.93 -17.90
N MET A 137 5.03 -8.53 -16.75
CA MET A 137 4.37 -7.60 -15.82
C MET A 137 4.16 -6.22 -16.45
N THR A 138 5.14 -5.67 -17.18
CA THR A 138 4.96 -4.40 -17.91
C THR A 138 3.80 -4.47 -18.88
N ARG A 139 3.71 -5.54 -19.68
CA ARG A 139 2.59 -5.73 -20.62
C ARG A 139 1.26 -5.94 -19.91
N ALA A 140 1.24 -6.66 -18.78
CA ALA A 140 0.04 -6.82 -17.97
C ALA A 140 -0.49 -5.47 -17.49
N HIS A 141 0.38 -4.62 -16.95
CA HIS A 141 0.01 -3.26 -16.51
C HIS A 141 -0.51 -2.41 -17.66
N GLN A 142 0.09 -2.49 -18.84
CA GLN A 142 -0.39 -1.78 -20.04
C GLN A 142 -1.77 -2.30 -20.48
N ALA A 143 -1.93 -3.62 -20.65
CA ALA A 143 -3.18 -4.22 -21.07
C ALA A 143 -4.34 -3.96 -20.10
N LEU A 144 -4.08 -3.98 -18.80
CA LEU A 144 -5.08 -3.66 -17.77
C LEU A 144 -5.46 -2.19 -17.78
N ARG A 145 -4.48 -1.28 -17.97
CA ARG A 145 -4.74 0.15 -18.12
C ARG A 145 -5.61 0.45 -19.33
N ASP A 146 -5.35 -0.19 -20.47
CA ASP A 146 -6.09 0.03 -21.72
C ASP A 146 -7.52 -0.50 -21.67
N ARG A 147 -7.77 -1.52 -20.84
CA ARG A 147 -9.09 -2.14 -20.63
C ARG A 147 -9.87 -1.55 -19.45
N TRP A 148 -9.31 -0.56 -18.74
CA TRP A 148 -9.96 0.06 -17.59
C TRP A 148 -11.17 0.91 -18.04
N THR A 149 -12.37 0.41 -17.78
CA THR A 149 -13.62 1.10 -18.14
C THR A 149 -14.08 2.14 -17.11
N GLY A 150 -13.22 2.51 -16.16
CA GLY A 150 -13.44 3.69 -15.34
C GLY A 150 -14.41 3.53 -14.18
N THR A 151 -14.77 2.33 -13.74
CA THR A 151 -15.64 2.19 -12.55
C THR A 151 -14.83 2.49 -11.29
N PRO A 152 -14.94 3.70 -10.69
CA PRO A 152 -14.17 4.06 -9.51
C PRO A 152 -14.92 3.50 -8.32
N GLY A 153 -14.49 2.35 -7.83
CA GLY A 153 -15.25 1.75 -6.74
C GLY A 153 -14.86 0.34 -6.45
N LEU A 154 -13.57 0.07 -6.26
CA LEU A 154 -13.23 -1.15 -5.55
C LEU A 154 -12.51 -0.79 -4.25
N ALA A 155 -13.20 -1.20 -3.19
CA ALA A 155 -12.80 -1.13 -1.81
C ALA A 155 -11.33 -1.45 -1.65
N ASN A 156 -10.67 -0.81 -0.69
CA ASN A 156 -9.37 -1.24 -0.19
C ASN A 156 -9.38 -2.76 0.02
N LEU A 157 -8.81 -3.50 -0.94
CA LEU A 157 -8.80 -4.95 -0.92
C LEU A 157 -7.91 -5.37 0.22
N GLY A 158 -8.54 -5.91 1.27
CA GLY A 158 -7.83 -6.39 2.44
C GLY A 158 -7.34 -7.81 2.24
N PHE A 159 -6.07 -7.98 1.88
CA PHE A 159 -5.43 -9.27 1.62
C PHE A 159 -5.33 -10.16 2.86
N LEU A 160 -5.21 -9.56 4.03
CA LEU A 160 -5.10 -10.30 5.28
C LEU A 160 -6.41 -11.00 5.63
N SER A 161 -6.33 -12.29 5.96
CA SER A 161 -7.42 -13.01 6.63
C SER A 161 -7.75 -12.36 7.98
N GLU A 162 -8.92 -12.68 8.54
CA GLU A 162 -9.31 -12.19 9.87
C GLU A 162 -8.30 -12.61 10.95
N THR A 163 -7.77 -13.83 10.88
CA THR A 163 -6.72 -14.32 11.80
C THR A 163 -5.44 -13.50 11.67
N GLU A 164 -4.96 -13.30 10.44
CA GLU A 164 -3.78 -12.50 10.16
C GLU A 164 -3.94 -11.06 10.62
N ARG A 165 -5.11 -10.45 10.42
CA ARG A 165 -5.42 -9.11 10.93
C ARG A 165 -5.30 -9.05 12.45
N ARG A 166 -5.90 -9.99 13.17
CA ARG A 166 -5.79 -10.05 14.63
C ARG A 166 -4.35 -10.21 15.09
N MET A 167 -3.54 -11.01 14.40
CA MET A 167 -2.11 -11.16 14.71
C MET A 167 -1.36 -9.83 14.54
N VAL A 168 -1.63 -9.10 13.45
CA VAL A 168 -1.05 -7.77 13.21
C VAL A 168 -1.49 -6.77 14.29
N GLU A 169 -2.78 -6.72 14.61
CA GLU A 169 -3.31 -5.82 15.63
C GLU A 169 -2.71 -6.13 17.01
N GLN A 170 -2.69 -7.40 17.40
CA GLN A 170 -2.09 -7.84 18.66
C GLN A 170 -0.62 -7.45 18.78
N ARG A 171 0.13 -7.51 17.67
CA ARG A 171 1.56 -7.22 17.67
C ARG A 171 1.91 -5.73 17.59
N TYR A 172 1.15 -4.93 16.83
CA TYR A 172 1.57 -3.58 16.46
C TYR A 172 0.59 -2.46 16.87
N ALA A 173 -0.67 -2.75 17.20
CA ALA A 173 -1.67 -1.71 17.47
C ALA A 173 -1.30 -0.83 18.68
N ALA A 174 -0.80 -1.44 19.76
CA ALA A 174 -0.39 -0.71 20.96
C ALA A 174 0.77 0.27 20.68
N GLN A 175 1.73 -0.14 19.84
CA GLN A 175 2.84 0.73 19.44
C GLN A 175 2.35 1.90 18.59
N TYR A 176 1.50 1.63 17.60
CA TYR A 176 0.88 2.66 16.76
C TYR A 176 0.08 3.68 17.60
N ASP A 177 -0.78 3.21 18.50
CA ASP A 177 -1.57 4.05 19.38
C ASP A 177 -0.69 4.90 20.32
N GLY A 178 0.34 4.28 20.90
CA GLY A 178 1.30 4.94 21.77
C GLY A 178 2.05 6.07 21.05
N LEU A 179 2.46 5.83 19.80
CA LEU A 179 3.09 6.84 18.95
C LEU A 179 2.13 8.00 18.67
N LEU A 180 0.92 7.72 18.17
CA LEU A 180 -0.05 8.78 17.87
C LEU A 180 -0.39 9.62 19.10
N LYS A 181 -0.59 8.98 20.26
CA LYS A 181 -0.85 9.67 21.52
C LYS A 181 0.31 10.60 21.91
N ARG A 182 1.55 10.13 21.79
CA ARG A 182 2.77 10.92 22.12
C ARG A 182 2.87 12.19 21.30
N PHE A 183 2.42 12.16 20.05
CA PHE A 183 2.45 13.30 19.13
C PHE A 183 1.11 14.05 19.02
N GLY A 184 0.24 13.93 20.03
CA GLY A 184 -1.00 14.69 20.13
C GLY A 184 -2.05 14.36 19.07
N GLN A 185 -1.97 13.16 18.46
CA GLN A 185 -2.92 12.65 17.47
C GLN A 185 -3.96 11.70 18.10
N ALA A 186 -4.28 11.88 19.38
CA ALA A 186 -5.28 11.07 20.07
C ALA A 186 -6.67 11.24 19.43
N GLY A 187 -7.44 10.15 19.32
CA GLY A 187 -8.79 10.16 18.72
C GLY A 187 -8.84 9.91 17.20
N TYR A 188 -7.71 9.62 16.54
CA TYR A 188 -7.71 9.34 15.09
C TYR A 188 -8.63 8.18 14.67
N LYS A 189 -8.83 7.19 15.55
CA LYS A 189 -9.68 6.02 15.29
C LYS A 189 -11.11 6.41 14.92
N ASP A 190 -11.60 7.55 15.41
CA ASP A 190 -12.95 8.04 15.11
C ASP A 190 -13.09 8.48 13.65
N LEU A 191 -11.99 8.85 12.97
CA LEU A 191 -11.96 9.26 11.56
C LEU A 191 -12.01 8.08 10.57
N GLU A 192 -11.70 6.85 11.03
CA GLU A 192 -11.73 5.64 10.19
C GLU A 192 -13.13 4.99 10.13
N THR A 193 -14.04 5.35 11.04
CA THR A 193 -15.35 4.67 11.23
C THR A 193 -16.38 4.85 10.11
N GLY A 194 -16.04 5.53 9.01
CA GLY A 194 -17.03 6.00 8.03
C GLY A 194 -17.50 4.98 6.97
N LYS A 195 -16.75 3.91 6.66
CA LYS A 195 -17.23 2.84 5.73
C LYS A 195 -16.56 1.51 6.07
N PRO A 196 -17.31 0.39 6.14
CA PRO A 196 -16.70 -0.93 6.28
C PRO A 196 -15.78 -1.18 5.08
N PHE A 197 -14.50 -1.36 5.36
CA PHE A 197 -13.55 -1.86 4.37
C PHE A 197 -14.04 -3.24 3.93
N ARG A 198 -14.24 -3.43 2.62
CA ARG A 198 -14.51 -4.76 2.08
C ARG A 198 -13.17 -5.48 1.98
N TYR A 199 -12.81 -6.18 3.06
CA TYR A 199 -11.64 -7.05 3.07
C TYR A 199 -11.90 -8.19 2.09
N VAL A 200 -11.04 -8.32 1.10
CA VAL A 200 -11.10 -9.36 0.08
C VAL A 200 -9.98 -10.31 0.42
N ALA A 201 -10.33 -11.41 1.09
CA ALA A 201 -9.37 -12.38 1.59
C ALA A 201 -8.43 -12.81 0.46
N ARG A 202 -7.13 -12.97 0.76
CA ARG A 202 -6.13 -13.47 -0.20
C ARG A 202 -6.56 -14.74 -0.95
N GLU A 203 -7.41 -15.56 -0.33
CA GLU A 203 -8.01 -16.74 -0.95
C GLU A 203 -8.91 -16.41 -2.15
N SER A 204 -9.68 -15.32 -2.13
CA SER A 204 -10.52 -14.95 -3.27
C SER A 204 -9.70 -14.51 -4.49
N LEU A 205 -8.43 -14.11 -4.30
CA LEU A 205 -7.50 -13.83 -5.38
C LEU A 205 -6.89 -15.12 -6.00
N ARG A 206 -7.15 -16.28 -5.41
CA ARG A 206 -6.76 -17.59 -5.99
C ARG A 206 -7.76 -18.05 -7.05
N GLU A 207 -9.02 -17.65 -6.92
CA GLU A 207 -10.05 -17.96 -7.90
C GLU A 207 -9.99 -16.99 -9.08
N VAL A 208 -9.26 -17.40 -10.12
CA VAL A 208 -9.14 -16.63 -11.37
C VAL A 208 -10.24 -17.06 -12.34
N LEU A 209 -11.06 -16.13 -12.77
CA LEU A 209 -12.19 -16.35 -13.68
C LEU A 209 -11.70 -16.69 -15.11
N PRO A 210 -12.51 -17.36 -15.96
CA PRO A 210 -12.07 -17.76 -17.29
C PRO A 210 -11.56 -16.62 -18.17
N HIS A 211 -12.21 -15.45 -18.12
CA HIS A 211 -11.79 -14.28 -18.91
C HIS A 211 -10.48 -13.65 -18.38
N GLU A 212 -10.25 -13.67 -17.07
CA GLU A 212 -8.99 -13.23 -16.45
C GLU A 212 -7.85 -14.17 -16.83
N LYS A 213 -8.08 -15.50 -16.82
CA LYS A 213 -7.12 -16.50 -17.28
C LYS A 213 -6.79 -16.34 -18.77
N ALA A 214 -7.78 -16.02 -19.60
CA ALA A 214 -7.57 -15.78 -21.02
C ALA A 214 -6.67 -14.57 -21.25
N LEU A 215 -6.92 -13.46 -20.53
CA LEU A 215 -6.07 -12.27 -20.58
C LEU A 215 -4.64 -12.57 -20.09
N ALA A 216 -4.48 -13.29 -18.98
CA ALA A 216 -3.16 -13.69 -18.51
C ALA A 216 -2.41 -14.57 -19.54
N SER A 217 -3.11 -15.48 -20.22
CA SER A 217 -2.54 -16.26 -21.32
C SER A 217 -2.06 -15.38 -22.48
N GLU A 218 -2.89 -14.42 -22.91
CA GLU A 218 -2.56 -13.46 -23.98
C GLU A 218 -1.29 -12.67 -23.65
N ILE A 219 -1.20 -12.16 -22.42
CA ILE A 219 -0.04 -11.40 -21.93
C ILE A 219 1.24 -12.22 -21.95
N VAL A 220 1.18 -13.48 -21.49
CA VAL A 220 2.36 -14.37 -21.41
C VAL A 220 2.76 -14.88 -22.79
N ALA A 221 1.80 -15.18 -23.67
CA ALA A 221 2.06 -15.69 -25.02
C ALA A 221 2.74 -14.66 -25.94
N GLY A 222 2.63 -13.36 -25.63
CA GLY A 222 3.35 -12.32 -26.36
C GLY A 222 4.85 -12.21 -26.01
N LEU A 223 5.40 -13.05 -25.11
CA LEU A 223 6.85 -13.10 -24.79
C LEU A 223 7.58 -13.86 -25.89
#